data_AF-A0A800UFJ0-F1
#
_entry.id   AF-A0A800UFJ0-F1
#
_cell.length_a   1.000
_cell.length_b   1.000
_cell.length_c   1.000
_cell.angle_alpha   90.00
_cell.angle_beta   90.00
_cell.angle_gamma   90.00
#
_symmetry.space_group_name_H-M   'P 1'
#
loop_
_entity.id
_entity.type
_entity.pdbx_description
1 polymer ?
#
loop_
_entity_poly.entity_id
_entity_poly.type
_entity_poly.pdbx_seq_one_letter_code
_entity_poly.pdbx_strand_id
1 'polypeptide(L)' 'MNMATKTISITEEAYNRLVSEKERDESFTNTILKLTGKKDLLRYIRSLKPDEELANSIEEAMTETRKQKLGDVRL' A
#
# COMPACT_ATOMS: atom_id res chain seq x y z
N MET A 1 -13.71 24.32 2.60
CA MET A 1 -12.27 24.64 2.48
C MET A 1 -11.91 24.56 1.01
N ASN A 2 -11.35 25.63 0.42
CA ASN A 2 -10.91 25.60 -0.98
C ASN A 2 -9.54 24.94 -1.06
N MET A 3 -9.46 23.67 -1.48
CA MET A 3 -8.16 23.03 -1.71
C MET A 3 -7.58 23.57 -3.02
N ALA A 4 -6.33 24.04 -2.99
CA ALA A 4 -5.64 24.43 -4.19
C ALA A 4 -5.52 23.21 -5.13
N THR A 5 -6.08 23.32 -6.33
CA THR A 5 -6.00 22.28 -7.35
C THR A 5 -4.86 22.58 -8.32
N LYS A 6 -4.27 21.52 -8.88
CA LYS A 6 -3.31 21.60 -9.98
C LYS A 6 -3.73 20.62 -11.06
N THR A 7 -3.61 21.04 -12.31
CA THR A 7 -3.86 20.17 -13.47
C THR A 7 -2.53 19.58 -13.93
N ILE A 8 -2.52 18.27 -14.18
CA ILE A 8 -1.36 17.54 -14.73
C ILE A 8 -1.79 16.82 -15.99
N SER A 9 -0.89 16.71 -16.97
CA SER A 9 -1.07 15.85 -18.13
C SER A 9 -0.48 14.49 -17.86
N ILE A 10 -1.23 13.43 -18.18
CA ILE A 10 -0.79 12.03 -18.07
C ILE A 10 -1.15 11.30 -19.37
N THR A 11 -0.51 10.16 -19.62
CA THR A 11 -0.89 9.32 -20.77
C THR A 11 -2.30 8.76 -20.56
N GLU A 12 -2.99 8.45 -21.67
CA GLU A 12 -4.29 7.78 -21.60
C GLU A 12 -4.21 6.44 -20.86
N GLU A 13 -3.11 5.71 -21.04
CA GLU A 13 -2.85 4.47 -20.30
C GLU A 13 -2.80 4.71 -18.78
N ALA A 14 -2.08 5.74 -18.32
CA ALA A 14 -2.02 6.08 -16.90
C ALA A 14 -3.39 6.50 -16.35
N TYR A 15 -4.17 7.23 -17.14
CA TYR A 15 -5.54 7.59 -16.76
C TYR A 15 -6.42 6.36 -16.60
N ASN A 16 -6.38 5.42 -17.55
CA ASN A 16 -7.20 4.20 -17.50
C ASN A 16 -6.84 3.31 -16.31
N ARG A 17 -5.55 3.19 -15.99
CA ARG A 17 -5.09 2.51 -14.77
C ARG A 17 -5.59 3.22 -13.51
N LEU A 18 -5.60 4.55 -13.49
CA LEU A 18 -6.13 5.31 -12.35
C LEU A 18 -7.64 5.10 -12.18
N VAL A 19 -8.39 5.01 -13.28
CA VAL A 19 -9.83 4.72 -13.28
C VAL A 19 -10.10 3.32 -12.71
N SER A 20 -9.30 2.31 -13.05
CA SER A 20 -9.49 0.95 -12.51
C SER A 20 -9.23 0.83 -11.01
N GLU A 21 -8.39 1.71 -10.45
CA GLU A 21 -8.09 1.75 -9.01
C GLU A 21 -9.13 2.54 -8.19
N LYS A 22 -10.02 3.29 -8.87
CA LYS A 22 -11.01 4.13 -8.23
C LYS A 22 -12.22 3.30 -7.78
N GLU A 23 -12.55 3.37 -6.50
CA GLU A 23 -13.78 2.75 -5.98
C GLU A 23 -15.04 3.53 -6.41
N ARG A 24 -16.22 2.89 -6.34
CA ARG A 24 -17.50 3.57 -6.60
C ARG A 24 -17.63 4.75 -5.64
N ASP A 25 -17.97 5.91 -6.19
CA ASP A 25 -18.11 7.19 -5.47
C ASP A 25 -16.83 7.81 -4.87
N GLU A 26 -15.63 7.26 -5.14
CA GLU A 26 -14.35 7.88 -4.72
C GLU A 26 -13.91 9.03 -5.65
N SER A 27 -13.25 10.07 -5.14
CA SER A 27 -12.65 11.12 -6.00
C SER A 27 -11.26 10.70 -6.49
N PHE A 28 -10.85 11.15 -7.68
CA PHE A 28 -9.49 10.91 -8.18
C PHE A 28 -8.41 11.42 -7.24
N THR A 29 -8.64 12.54 -6.55
CA THR A 29 -7.72 13.05 -5.53
C THR A 29 -7.53 12.03 -4.39
N ASN A 30 -8.60 11.41 -3.90
CA ASN A 30 -8.52 10.40 -2.85
C ASN A 30 -7.81 9.13 -3.34
N THR A 31 -8.10 8.67 -4.55
CA THR A 31 -7.42 7.51 -5.14
C THR A 31 -5.93 7.77 -5.29
N ILE A 32 -5.52 8.96 -5.78
CA ILE A 32 -4.11 9.34 -5.89
C ILE A 32 -3.46 9.37 -4.50
N LEU A 33 -4.10 9.95 -3.49
CA LEU A 33 -3.57 9.96 -2.12
C LEU A 33 -3.51 8.56 -1.49
N LYS A 34 -4.44 7.66 -1.83
CA LYS A 34 -4.43 6.25 -1.39
C LYS A 34 -3.24 5.49 -1.99
N LEU A 35 -2.97 5.71 -3.28
CA LEU A 35 -1.88 5.05 -4.03
C LEU A 35 -0.50 5.62 -3.70
N THR A 36 -0.40 6.94 -3.52
CA THR A 36 0.87 7.65 -3.25
C THR A 36 1.14 7.81 -1.76
N GLY A 37 0.12 7.62 -0.92
CA GLY A 37 0.24 7.60 0.51
C GLY A 37 1.14 6.45 0.93
N LYS A 38 2.24 6.77 1.62
CA LYS A 38 2.92 5.78 2.45
C LYS A 38 1.92 5.37 3.52
N LYS A 39 1.14 4.31 3.29
CA LYS A 39 0.48 3.60 4.38
C LYS A 39 1.63 3.16 5.28
N ASP A 40 1.80 3.84 6.41
CA ASP A 40 2.64 3.34 7.48
C ASP A 40 1.98 2.05 7.95
N LEU A 41 2.29 0.95 7.26
CA LEU A 41 1.75 -0.37 7.51
C LEU A 41 1.97 -0.74 8.98
N LEU A 42 3.08 -0.29 9.56
CA LEU A 42 3.35 -0.45 10.98
C LEU A 42 2.37 0.35 11.84
N ARG A 43 2.00 1.58 11.45
CA ARG A 43 0.94 2.34 12.15
C ARG A 43 -0.42 1.65 12.06
N TYR A 44 -0.76 1.09 10.91
CA TYR A 44 -2.01 0.34 10.73
C TYR A 44 -2.02 -0.93 11.60
N ILE A 45 -0.97 -1.74 11.53
CA ILE A 45 -0.80 -2.93 12.37
C ILE A 45 -0.85 -2.57 13.85
N ARG A 46 -0.18 -1.50 14.29
CA ARG A 46 -0.24 -1.01 15.68
C ARG A 46 -1.63 -0.56 16.14
N SER A 47 -2.54 -0.24 15.22
CA SER A 47 -3.90 0.18 15.54
C SER A 47 -4.90 -0.97 15.63
N LEU A 48 -4.51 -2.18 15.18
CA LEU A 48 -5.33 -3.37 15.33
C LEU A 48 -5.32 -3.86 16.78
N LYS A 49 -6.41 -4.53 17.18
CA LYS A 49 -6.41 -5.24 18.47
C LYS A 49 -5.41 -6.40 18.39
N PRO A 50 -4.79 -6.80 19.51
CA PRO A 50 -3.98 -8.01 19.56
C PRO A 50 -4.78 -9.20 19.03
N ASP A 51 -4.20 -9.89 18.06
CA ASP A 51 -4.77 -11.05 17.37
C ASP A 51 -3.61 -12.04 17.16
N GLU A 52 -3.68 -13.19 17.82
CA GLU A 52 -2.60 -14.19 17.80
C GLU A 52 -2.47 -14.86 16.43
N GLU A 53 -3.57 -15.10 15.71
CA GLU A 53 -3.51 -15.72 14.38
C GLU A 53 -2.81 -14.78 13.39
N LEU A 54 -3.17 -13.49 13.44
CA LEU A 54 -2.52 -12.48 12.63
C LEU A 54 -1.03 -12.35 12.97
N ALA A 55 -0.68 -12.33 14.26
CA ALA A 55 0.72 -12.25 14.70
C ALA A 55 1.55 -13.45 14.20
N ASN A 56 1.02 -14.66 14.34
CA ASN A 56 1.67 -15.89 13.90
C ASN A 56 1.90 -15.90 12.38
N SER A 57 0.89 -15.52 11.59
CA SER A 57 1.02 -15.47 10.12
C SER A 57 2.08 -14.47 9.65
N ILE A 58 2.21 -13.32 10.34
CA ILE A 58 3.24 -12.33 10.06
C ILE A 58 4.63 -12.87 10.43
N GLU A 59 4.75 -13.52 11.60
CA GLU A 59 6.02 -14.10 12.06
C GLU A 59 6.53 -15.20 11.12
N GLU A 60 5.64 -16.08 10.65
CA GLU A 60 5.95 -17.11 9.66
C GLU A 60 6.45 -16.50 8.35
N ALA A 61 5.72 -15.53 7.79
CA ALA A 61 6.11 -14.87 6.55
C ALA A 61 7.47 -14.16 6.67
N MET A 62 7.75 -13.51 7.81
CA MET A 62 9.05 -12.87 8.06
C MET A 62 10.18 -13.87 8.26
N THR A 63 9.89 -15.05 8.82
CA THR A 63 10.87 -16.11 9.03
C THR A 63 11.28 -16.74 7.70
N GLU A 64 10.32 -17.01 6.82
CA GLU A 64 10.60 -17.53 5.48
C GLU A 64 11.39 -16.52 4.64
N THR A 65 11.03 -15.23 4.71
CA THR A 65 11.78 -14.15 4.04
C THR A 65 13.24 -14.07 4.54
N ARG A 66 13.48 -14.25 5.84
CA ARG A 66 14.83 -14.25 6.42
C ARG A 66 15.64 -15.46 5.97
N LYS A 67 15.04 -16.66 5.93
CA LYS A 67 15.71 -17.88 5.46
C LYS A 67 16.15 -17.76 3.99
N GLN A 68 15.30 -17.21 3.13
CA GLN A 68 15.62 -17.00 1.71
C GLN A 68 16.79 -16.02 1.54
N LYS A 69 16.77 -14.89 2.26
CA LYS A 69 17.86 -13.90 2.21
C LYS A 69 19.19 -14.42 2.76
N LEU A 70 19.18 -15.34 3.73
CA LEU A 70 20.40 -15.97 4.26
C LEU A 70 20.94 -17.08 3.33
N GLY A 71 20.07 -17.70 2.52
CA GLY A 71 20.47 -18.65 1.47
C GLY A 71 21.22 -17.98 0.31
N ASP A 72 20.84 -16.75 -0.04
CA ASP A 72 21.47 -15.97 -1.11
C ASP A 72 22.87 -15.38 -0.74
N VAL A 73 23.28 -15.41 0.53
CA VAL A 73 24.56 -14.85 0.99
C VAL A 73 25.71 -15.89 0.99
N ARG A 74 25.45 -17.12 0.49
CA ARG A 74 26.51 -18.12 0.21
C ARG A 74 26.58 -18.42 -1.29
N LEU A 75 27.08 -17.46 -2.07
CA LEU A 75 27.77 -17.67 -3.35
C LEU A 75 28.93 -16.69 -3.49
#